data_AF-A0A6J6FVA5-F1
#
_entry.id   AF-A0A6J6FVA5-F1
#
_cell.length_a   1.000
_cell.length_b   1.000
_cell.length_c   1.000
_cell.angle_alpha   90.00
_cell.angle_beta   90.00
_cell.angle_gamma   90.00
#
_symmetry.space_group_name_H-M   'P 1'
#
loop_
_entity.id
_entity.type
_entity.pdbx_description
1 polymer ?
#
loop_
_entity_poly.entity_id
_entity_poly.type
_entity_poly.pdbx_seq_one_letter_code
_entity_poly.pdbx_strand_id
1 'polypeptide(L)'
;MGRQIDELISAVTSDQSQVTNNTVVMDVGNNNRISRESLIQLLNLVKNQPHVILINTSVPRGWKEENNQIIKEVSGLYSNVVLVDWADISSNHPEFFAPDGVHLNDNGSDVYVAAIVEALQSVGVTA
;
A
#
# COMPACT_ATOMS: atom_id res chain seq x y z
N MET A 1 -11.46 1.73 14.48
CA MET A 1 -10.13 1.13 14.19
C MET A 1 -10.20 0.57 12.79
N GLY A 2 -9.26 0.92 11.91
CA GLY A 2 -9.20 0.35 10.56
C GLY A 2 -8.50 -1.00 10.54
N ARG A 3 -8.48 -1.64 9.36
CA ARG A 3 -7.88 -2.97 9.14
C ARG A 3 -6.39 -2.98 9.49
N GLN A 4 -5.95 -3.99 10.25
CA GLN A 4 -4.55 -4.25 10.57
C GLN A 4 -3.93 -5.29 9.61
N ILE A 5 -2.60 -5.42 9.60
CA ILE A 5 -1.90 -6.32 8.65
C ILE A 5 -2.33 -7.79 8.77
N ASP A 6 -2.59 -8.29 9.98
CA ASP A 6 -3.05 -9.69 10.17
C ASP A 6 -4.46 -9.91 9.59
N GLU A 7 -5.32 -8.90 9.70
CA GLU A 7 -6.65 -8.91 9.10
C GLU A 7 -6.57 -8.81 7.57
N LEU A 8 -5.60 -8.06 7.05
CA LEU A 8 -5.33 -7.99 5.60
C LEU A 8 -4.79 -9.31 5.06
N ILE A 9 -3.85 -9.95 5.75
CA ILE A 9 -3.35 -11.29 5.41
C ILE A 9 -4.51 -12.28 5.36
N SER A 10 -5.41 -12.22 6.35
CA SER A 10 -6.60 -13.08 6.40
C SER A 10 -7.54 -12.84 5.20
N ALA A 11 -7.79 -11.57 4.87
CA ALA A 11 -8.62 -11.20 3.72
C ALA A 11 -8.00 -11.67 2.40
N VAL A 12 -6.72 -11.38 2.17
CA VAL A 12 -5.99 -11.79 0.95
C VAL A 12 -5.98 -13.30 0.82
N THR A 13 -5.77 -14.04 1.91
CA THR A 13 -5.81 -15.52 1.90
C THR A 13 -7.18 -16.05 1.45
N SER A 14 -8.27 -15.43 1.94
CA SER A 14 -9.64 -15.79 1.54
C SER A 14 -9.89 -15.53 0.05
N ASP A 15 -9.45 -14.36 -0.44
CA ASP A 15 -9.80 -13.89 -1.78
C ASP A 15 -8.90 -14.47 -2.87
N GLN A 16 -7.66 -14.88 -2.53
CA GLN A 16 -6.61 -15.29 -3.49
C GLN A 16 -7.09 -16.30 -4.53
N SER A 17 -7.94 -17.27 -4.13
CA SER A 17 -8.45 -18.31 -5.01
C SER A 17 -9.44 -17.80 -6.08
N GLN A 18 -10.08 -16.66 -5.83
CA GLN A 18 -11.11 -16.07 -6.70
C GLN A 18 -10.54 -15.05 -7.67
N VAL A 19 -9.36 -14.49 -7.38
CA VAL A 19 -8.74 -13.40 -8.15
C VAL A 19 -7.43 -13.84 -8.82
N THR A 20 -7.39 -15.07 -9.33
CA THR A 20 -6.20 -15.58 -10.04
C THR A 20 -5.90 -14.73 -11.28
N ASN A 21 -4.62 -14.42 -11.48
CA ASN A 21 -4.13 -13.64 -12.63
C ASN A 21 -4.67 -12.19 -12.72
N ASN A 22 -4.91 -11.55 -11.57
CA ASN A 22 -5.31 -10.14 -11.51
C ASN A 22 -4.23 -9.28 -10.86
N THR A 23 -4.15 -8.02 -11.27
CA THR A 23 -3.35 -7.03 -10.55
C THR A 23 -3.96 -6.77 -9.18
N VAL A 24 -3.13 -6.78 -8.14
CA VAL A 24 -3.56 -6.48 -6.77
C VAL A 24 -3.09 -5.09 -6.38
N VAL A 25 -3.97 -4.28 -5.83
CA VAL A 25 -3.66 -2.96 -5.26
C VAL A 25 -3.91 -3.02 -3.76
N MET A 26 -2.94 -2.62 -2.93
CA MET A 26 -3.08 -2.65 -1.47
C MET A 26 -2.27 -1.54 -0.80
N ASP A 27 -2.85 -0.92 0.24
CA ASP A 27 -2.14 -0.06 1.17
C ASP A 27 -1.90 -0.76 2.52
N VAL A 28 -0.82 -0.39 3.20
CA VAL A 28 -0.46 -0.95 4.51
C VAL A 28 0.13 0.12 5.44
N GLY A 29 -0.03 -0.07 6.75
CA GLY A 29 0.71 0.69 7.77
C GLY A 29 -0.02 1.87 8.42
N ASN A 30 -1.21 2.25 7.96
CA ASN A 30 -1.99 3.34 8.58
C ASN A 30 -2.42 3.01 10.03
N ASN A 31 -2.81 1.76 10.30
CA ASN A 31 -3.54 1.41 11.52
C ASN A 31 -2.68 0.75 12.62
N ASN A 32 -1.52 0.20 12.30
CA ASN A 32 -0.64 -0.47 13.26
C ASN A 32 0.83 -0.51 12.79
N ARG A 33 1.71 -0.87 13.72
CA ARG A 33 3.08 -1.30 13.40
C ARG A 33 3.02 -2.56 12.55
N ILE A 34 3.84 -2.62 11.51
CA ILE A 34 4.06 -3.84 10.73
C ILE A 34 5.42 -4.43 11.09
N SER A 35 5.56 -5.74 10.97
CA SER A 35 6.87 -6.39 11.02
C SER A 35 7.32 -6.81 9.63
N ARG A 36 8.63 -7.00 9.45
CA ARG A 36 9.20 -7.54 8.21
C ARG A 36 8.57 -8.89 7.85
N GLU A 37 8.36 -9.76 8.83
CA GLU A 37 7.79 -11.09 8.67
C GLU A 37 6.35 -11.01 8.18
N SER A 38 5.53 -10.14 8.76
CA SER A 38 4.13 -9.95 8.35
C SER A 38 4.01 -9.44 6.91
N LEU A 39 4.88 -8.52 6.50
CA LEU A 39 4.88 -8.02 5.12
C LEU A 39 5.39 -9.07 4.12
N ILE A 40 6.43 -9.83 4.46
CA ILE A 40 6.88 -10.99 3.65
C ILE A 40 5.75 -12.03 3.51
N GLN A 41 5.04 -12.32 4.60
CA GLN A 41 3.91 -13.24 4.57
C GLN A 41 2.82 -12.73 3.60
N LEU A 42 2.44 -11.46 3.71
CA LEU A 42 1.45 -10.84 2.81
C LEU A 42 1.89 -10.91 1.34
N LEU A 43 3.12 -10.47 1.02
CA LEU A 43 3.60 -10.46 -0.36
C LEU A 43 3.80 -11.87 -0.93
N ASN A 44 4.11 -12.86 -0.10
CA ASN A 44 4.15 -14.26 -0.52
C ASN A 44 2.79 -14.80 -0.98
N LEU A 45 1.67 -14.27 -0.45
CA LEU A 45 0.33 -14.64 -0.91
C LEU A 45 0.05 -14.09 -2.32
N VAL A 46 0.64 -12.96 -2.70
CA VAL A 46 0.38 -12.31 -3.99
C VAL A 46 1.55 -12.42 -4.98
N LYS A 47 2.62 -13.16 -4.65
CA LYS A 47 3.82 -13.29 -5.48
C LYS A 47 3.58 -13.90 -6.87
N ASN A 48 2.49 -14.64 -7.04
CA ASN A 48 2.12 -15.26 -8.32
C ASN A 48 1.14 -14.39 -9.13
N GLN A 49 0.74 -13.23 -8.60
CA GLN A 49 -0.07 -12.28 -9.36
C GLN A 49 0.80 -11.52 -10.36
N PRO A 50 0.27 -11.15 -11.54
CA PRO A 50 1.03 -10.45 -12.57
C PRO A 50 1.72 -9.20 -12.03
N HIS A 51 0.96 -8.39 -11.28
CA HIS A 51 1.44 -7.16 -10.67
C HIS A 51 0.82 -6.94 -9.29
N VAL A 52 1.60 -6.31 -8.41
CA VAL A 52 1.16 -5.86 -7.08
C VAL A 52 1.53 -4.39 -6.94
N ILE A 53 0.54 -3.52 -6.85
CA ILE A 53 0.74 -2.10 -6.52
C ILE A 53 0.62 -1.98 -5.00
N LEU A 54 1.74 -1.75 -4.33
CA LEU A 54 1.82 -1.57 -2.89
C LEU A 54 1.94 -0.09 -2.57
N ILE A 55 1.11 0.44 -1.69
CA ILE A 55 1.15 1.84 -1.26
C ILE A 55 1.64 1.90 0.20
N ASN A 56 2.63 2.74 0.48
CA ASN A 56 3.11 2.98 1.84
C ASN A 56 2.25 4.03 2.59
N THR A 57 2.61 4.35 3.83
CA THR A 57 1.72 5.13 4.72
C THR A 57 2.22 6.55 4.99
N SER A 58 1.26 7.48 5.11
CA SER A 58 1.47 8.83 5.63
C SER A 58 0.49 9.09 6.77
N VAL A 59 0.93 8.83 8.01
CA VAL A 59 0.12 9.04 9.23
C VAL A 59 0.94 9.71 10.33
N PRO A 60 0.35 10.58 11.17
CA PRO A 60 1.02 11.18 12.32
C PRO A 60 1.08 10.18 13.48
N ARG A 61 1.83 9.09 13.28
CA ARG A 61 2.03 8.01 14.25
C ARG A 61 3.52 7.68 14.33
N GLY A 62 3.99 7.36 15.53
CA GLY A 62 5.42 7.08 15.79
C GLY A 62 5.97 5.84 15.08
N TRP A 63 5.13 5.03 14.44
CA TRP A 63 5.53 3.87 13.65
C TRP A 63 5.65 4.15 12.14
N LYS A 64 5.24 5.33 11.66
CA LYS A 64 5.22 5.64 10.22
C LYS A 64 6.57 5.36 9.56
N GLU A 65 7.64 5.91 10.12
CA GLU A 65 8.98 5.83 9.54
C GLU A 65 9.49 4.39 9.46
N GLU A 66 9.38 3.65 10.57
CA GLU A 66 9.79 2.26 10.65
C GLU A 66 8.97 1.37 9.70
N ASN A 67 7.65 1.59 9.62
CA ASN A 67 6.79 0.91 8.67
C ASN A 67 7.23 1.18 7.23
N ASN A 68 7.45 2.43 6.85
CA ASN A 68 7.84 2.80 5.48
C ASN A 68 9.22 2.25 5.10
N GLN A 69 10.16 2.21 6.04
CA GLN A 69 11.46 1.55 5.83
C GLN A 69 11.29 0.05 5.55
N ILE A 70 10.49 -0.66 6.37
CA ILE A 70 10.19 -2.08 6.16
C ILE A 70 9.49 -2.29 4.81
N ILE A 71 8.51 -1.45 4.46
CA ILE A 71 7.78 -1.53 3.19
C ILE A 71 8.74 -1.44 2.02
N LYS A 72 9.59 -0.42 2.00
CA LYS A 72 10.55 -0.17 0.92
C LYS A 72 11.58 -1.29 0.77
N GLU A 73 12.13 -1.78 1.88
CA GLU A 73 13.11 -2.87 1.84
C GLU A 73 12.51 -4.20 1.37
N VAL A 74 11.34 -4.55 1.90
CA VAL A 74 10.71 -5.85 1.61
C VAL A 74 10.11 -5.85 0.21
N SER A 75 9.46 -4.77 -0.23
CA SER A 75 8.90 -4.68 -1.59
C SER A 75 9.98 -4.86 -2.65
N GLY A 76 11.19 -4.35 -2.42
CA GLY A 76 12.35 -4.52 -3.31
C GLY A 76 12.81 -5.98 -3.50
N LEU A 77 12.32 -6.93 -2.70
CA LEU A 77 12.60 -8.36 -2.87
C LEU A 77 11.68 -9.05 -3.90
N TYR A 78 10.63 -8.37 -4.36
CA TYR A 78 9.59 -8.95 -5.22
C TYR A 78 9.55 -8.21 -6.56
N SER A 79 9.90 -8.91 -7.65
CA SER A 79 9.96 -8.30 -8.99
C SER A 79 8.59 -7.93 -9.57
N ASN A 80 7.50 -8.47 -9.03
CA ASN A 80 6.13 -8.15 -9.44
C ASN A 80 5.51 -7.02 -8.61
N VAL A 81 6.24 -6.43 -7.65
CA VAL A 81 5.74 -5.33 -6.80
C VAL A 81 6.23 -3.98 -7.33
N VAL A 82 5.30 -3.05 -7.49
CA VAL A 82 5.55 -1.63 -7.71
C VAL A 82 5.14 -0.88 -6.45
N LEU A 83 6.07 -0.11 -5.87
CA LEU A 83 5.81 0.70 -4.70
C LEU A 83 5.36 2.11 -5.12
N VAL A 84 4.18 2.51 -4.66
CA VAL A 84 3.74 3.92 -4.65
C VAL A 84 4.18 4.53 -3.32
N ASP A 85 5.15 5.45 -3.39
CA ASP A 85 5.67 6.15 -2.21
C ASP A 85 4.74 7.31 -1.84
N TRP A 86 3.54 6.98 -1.33
CA TRP A 86 2.57 7.96 -0.86
C TRP A 86 3.13 8.87 0.24
N ALA A 87 4.01 8.35 1.09
CA ALA A 87 4.68 9.12 2.12
C ALA A 87 5.50 10.29 1.54
N ASP A 88 6.21 10.05 0.45
CA ASP A 88 6.96 11.09 -0.27
C ASP A 88 6.02 12.00 -1.07
N ILE A 89 5.06 11.44 -1.82
CA ILE A 89 4.08 12.21 -2.63
C ILE A 89 3.29 13.20 -1.77
N SER A 90 2.88 12.77 -0.57
CA SER A 90 2.11 13.61 0.37
C SER A 90 2.98 14.49 1.27
N SER A 91 4.31 14.38 1.16
CA SER A 91 5.24 15.14 1.98
C SER A 91 5.10 16.64 1.70
N ASN A 92 5.02 17.44 2.76
CA ASN A 92 4.76 18.89 2.69
C ASN A 92 3.44 19.31 2.03
N HIS A 93 2.48 18.38 1.91
CA HIS A 93 1.12 18.65 1.41
C HIS A 93 0.05 18.43 2.50
N PRO A 94 0.05 19.23 3.59
CA PRO A 94 -0.98 19.10 4.63
C PRO A 94 -2.39 19.35 4.10
N GLU A 95 -2.54 20.06 2.98
CA GLU A 95 -3.80 20.31 2.29
C GLU A 95 -4.42 19.06 1.63
N PHE A 96 -3.72 17.91 1.61
CA PHE A 96 -4.30 16.64 1.16
C PHE A 96 -5.11 15.95 2.27
N PHE A 97 -4.89 16.34 3.53
CA PHE A 97 -5.44 15.64 4.68
C PHE A 97 -6.56 16.43 5.36
N ALA A 98 -7.47 15.71 6.00
CA ALA A 98 -8.34 16.24 7.03
C ALA A 98 -7.52 16.68 8.26
N PRO A 99 -8.09 17.45 9.21
CA PRO A 99 -7.36 17.95 10.37
C PRO A 99 -6.71 16.89 11.26
N ASP A 100 -7.13 15.62 11.17
CA ASP A 100 -6.51 14.54 11.94
C ASP A 100 -5.21 13.99 11.32
N GLY A 101 -4.86 14.43 10.11
CA GLY A 101 -3.67 14.02 9.37
C GLY A 101 -3.70 12.55 8.90
N VAL A 102 -4.85 11.88 8.97
CA VAL A 102 -5.00 10.47 8.57
C VAL A 102 -5.94 10.35 7.37
N HIS A 103 -7.11 10.99 7.43
CA HIS A 103 -8.07 10.91 6.34
C HIS A 103 -7.68 11.87 5.21
N LEU A 104 -7.85 11.44 3.97
CA LEU A 104 -7.71 12.32 2.81
C LEU A 104 -8.99 13.14 2.63
N ASN A 105 -8.83 14.38 2.16
CA ASN A 105 -9.94 15.14 1.60
C ASN A 105 -10.06 14.84 0.09
N ASP A 106 -10.95 15.55 -0.61
CA ASP A 106 -11.18 15.34 -2.05
C ASP A 106 -9.89 15.51 -2.87
N ASN A 107 -9.15 16.60 -2.64
CA ASN A 107 -7.88 16.87 -3.34
C ASN A 107 -6.82 15.78 -3.05
N GLY A 108 -6.66 15.39 -1.77
CA GLY A 108 -5.74 14.32 -1.41
C GLY A 108 -6.13 12.97 -2.04
N SER A 109 -7.43 12.69 -2.12
CA SER A 109 -7.96 11.46 -2.73
C SER A 109 -7.70 11.43 -4.24
N ASP A 110 -7.89 12.56 -4.93
CA ASP A 110 -7.59 12.69 -6.37
C ASP A 110 -6.10 12.42 -6.66
N VAL A 111 -5.20 13.00 -5.87
CA VAL A 111 -3.74 12.77 -6.01
C VAL A 111 -3.37 11.33 -5.67
N TYR A 112 -3.94 10.75 -4.61
CA TYR A 112 -3.71 9.35 -4.22
C TYR A 112 -4.13 8.38 -5.33
N VAL A 113 -5.31 8.58 -5.90
CA VAL A 113 -5.83 7.76 -7.01
C VAL A 113 -4.98 7.97 -8.27
N ALA A 114 -4.57 9.20 -8.59
CA ALA A 114 -3.72 9.48 -9.74
C ALA A 114 -2.38 8.72 -9.64
N ALA A 115 -1.75 8.69 -8.47
CA ALA A 115 -0.51 7.94 -8.24
C ALA A 115 -0.70 6.43 -8.43
N ILE A 116 -1.83 5.86 -7.99
CA ILE A 116 -2.17 4.45 -8.22
C ILE A 116 -2.38 4.18 -9.71
N VAL A 117 -3.12 5.05 -10.41
CA VAL A 117 -3.38 4.91 -11.85
C VAL A 117 -2.07 4.99 -12.65
N GLU A 118 -1.16 5.90 -12.31
CA GLU A 118 0.17 5.97 -12.93
C GLU A 118 0.96 4.68 -12.72
N ALA A 119 0.94 4.13 -11.50
CA ALA A 119 1.60 2.85 -11.21
C ALA A 119 0.98 1.69 -12.00
N LEU A 120 -0.35 1.63 -12.14
CA LEU A 120 -1.04 0.64 -12.98
C LEU A 120 -0.64 0.76 -14.45
N GLN A 121 -0.59 1.98 -14.98
CA GLN A 121 -0.18 2.23 -16.37
C GLN A 121 1.28 1.83 -16.61
N SER A 122 2.17 2.04 -15.63
CA SER A 122 3.58 1.66 -15.72
C SER A 122 3.81 0.16 -15.92
N VAL A 123 2.83 -0.65 -15.49
CA VAL A 123 2.83 -2.11 -15.66
C VAL A 123 1.89 -2.60 -16.77
N GLY A 124 1.38 -1.69 -17.61
CA GLY A 124 0.54 -2.02 -18.76
C GLY A 124 -0.93 -2.31 -18.43
N VAL A 125 -1.37 -2.03 -17.19
CA VAL A 125 -2.79 -2.10 -16.83
C VAL A 125 -3.44 -0.76 -17.19
N THR A 126 -4.38 -0.80 -18.13
CA THR A 126 -5.15 0.38 -18.57
C THR A 126 -6.60 0.25 -18.11
N ALA A 127 -7.22 1.39 -17.80
CA ALA A 127 -8.62 1.50 -17.42
C ALA A 127 -9.54 1.50 -18.65
#